data_AF-A0A914R4L4-F1
#
_entry.id   AF-A0A914R4L4-F1
#
_cell.length_a   1.000
_cell.length_b   1.000
_cell.length_c   1.000
_cell.angle_alpha   90.00
_cell.angle_beta   90.00
_cell.angle_gamma   90.00
#
_symmetry.space_group_name_H-M   'P 1'
#
loop_
_entity.id
_entity.type
_entity.pdbx_description
1 polymer ?
#
loop_
_entity_poly.entity_id
_entity_poly.type
_entity_poly.pdbx_seq_one_letter_code
_entity_poly.pdbx_strand_id
1 'polypeptide(L)' 'MDYLNRLRSTVTSVAAQVSNALPGNPVARDYEIHSQIASAGPGLSWKIHAGTKYSTKQVI' A
#
# COMPACT_ATOMS: atom_id res chain seq x y z
N MET A 1 14.17 5.88 -35.84
CA MET A 1 12.90 5.99 -35.06
C MET A 1 13.02 5.31 -33.69
N ASP A 2 14.24 4.99 -33.24
CA ASP A 2 14.49 4.02 -32.18
C ASP A 2 14.75 4.67 -30.81
N TYR A 3 15.26 5.91 -30.83
CA TYR A 3 15.52 6.69 -29.61
C TYR A 3 14.24 7.14 -28.91
N LEU A 4 13.19 7.48 -29.66
CA LEU A 4 11.91 7.90 -29.08
C LEU A 4 11.22 6.75 -28.34
N ASN A 5 11.33 5.54 -28.88
CA ASN A 5 10.81 4.32 -28.25
C ASN A 5 11.59 3.96 -26.98
N ARG A 6 12.92 4.14 -26.98
CA ARG A 6 13.74 3.97 -25.77
C ARG A 6 13.35 4.96 -24.68
N LEU A 7 13.24 6.25 -24.99
CA LEU A 7 12.81 7.27 -24.01
C LEU A 7 11.43 6.96 -23.44
N ARG A 8 10.48 6.55 -24.30
CA ARG A 8 9.16 6.08 -23.85
C ARG A 8 9.26 4.87 -22.93
N SER A 9 10.07 3.85 -23.27
CA SER A 9 10.24 2.67 -22.43
C SER A 9 10.87 3.00 -21.07
N THR A 10 11.81 3.96 -21.02
CA THR A 10 12.44 4.41 -19.77
C THR A 10 11.48 5.21 -18.90
N VAL A 11 10.63 6.05 -19.50
CA VAL A 11 9.61 6.80 -18.75
C VAL A 11 8.56 5.84 -18.17
N THR A 12 8.14 4.82 -18.92
CA THR A 12 7.21 3.80 -18.44
C THR A 12 7.82 2.95 -17.31
N SER A 13 9.10 2.57 -17.42
CA SER A 13 9.77 1.75 -16.40
C SER A 13 10.05 2.52 -15.11
N VAL A 14 10.43 3.80 -15.21
CA VAL A 14 10.62 4.67 -14.04
C VAL A 14 9.29 4.99 -13.36
N ALA A 15 8.20 5.22 -14.11
CA ALA A 15 6.87 5.41 -13.53
C ALA A 15 6.40 4.17 -12.75
N ALA A 16 6.64 2.96 -13.28
CA ALA A 16 6.32 1.71 -12.59
C ALA A 16 7.15 1.50 -11.31
N GLN A 17 8.44 1.87 -11.32
CA GLN A 17 9.28 1.83 -10.13
C GLN A 17 8.85 2.84 -9.07
N VAL A 18 8.49 4.07 -9.46
CA VAL A 18 8.03 5.11 -8.54
C VAL A 18 6.67 4.76 -7.92
N SER A 19 5.76 4.13 -8.69
CA SER A 19 4.50 3.62 -8.13
C SER A 19 4.71 2.52 -7.09
N ASN A 20 5.75 1.69 -7.24
CA ASN A 20 6.13 0.69 -6.24
C ASN A 20 6.90 1.30 -5.05
N ALA A 21 7.59 2.41 -5.25
CA ALA A 21 8.44 3.08 -4.28
C ALA A 21 7.74 4.20 -3.49
N LEU A 22 6.47 4.52 -3.78
CA LEU A 22 5.70 5.42 -2.94
C LEU A 22 5.60 4.80 -1.53
N PRO A 23 6.17 5.46 -0.50
CA PRO A 23 6.22 4.97 0.87
C PRO A 23 4.84 5.17 1.53
N GLY A 24 3.82 4.53 0.97
CA GLY A 24 2.55 4.30 1.63
C GLY A 24 2.65 3.00 2.39
N ASN A 25 2.18 2.99 3.64
CA ASN A 25 2.09 1.79 4.46
C ASN A 25 1.48 0.64 3.62
N PRO A 26 2.19 -0.49 3.41
CA PRO A 26 1.68 -1.61 2.60
C PRO A 26 0.34 -2.14 3.13
N VAL A 27 0.08 -2.02 4.43
CA VAL A 27 -1.23 -2.33 5.02
C VAL A 27 -2.34 -1.42 4.47
N ALA A 28 -2.10 -0.12 4.34
CA ALA A 28 -3.09 0.82 3.81
C ALA A 28 -3.28 0.72 2.28
N ARG A 29 -2.39 -0.02 1.58
CA ARG A 29 -2.50 -0.29 0.15
C ARG A 29 -3.49 -1.42 -0.14
N ASP A 30 -3.46 -2.47 0.69
CA ASP A 30 -4.29 -3.67 0.52
C ASP A 30 -5.56 -3.67 1.37
N TYR A 31 -5.56 -2.88 2.45
CA TYR A 31 -6.64 -2.83 3.44
C TYR A 31 -7.12 -1.41 3.70
N GLU A 32 -8.44 -1.27 3.77
CA GLU A 32 -9.11 -0.11 4.33
C GLU A 32 -9.06 -0.23 5.86
N ILE A 33 -8.42 0.71 6.54
CA ILE A 33 -8.33 0.72 8.00
C ILE A 33 -9.55 1.46 8.57
N HIS A 34 -10.29 0.80 9.46
CA HIS A 34 -11.45 1.34 10.17
C HIS A 34 -11.08 1.77 11.61
N SER A 35 -12.09 1.89 12.47
CA SER A 35 -11.93 2.28 13.86
C SER A 35 -11.03 1.33 14.66
N GLN A 36 -10.38 1.87 15.68
CA GLN A 36 -9.66 1.07 16.67
C GLN A 36 -10.66 0.21 17.45
N ILE A 37 -10.38 -1.09 17.58
CA ILE A 37 -11.23 -2.05 18.28
C ILE A 37 -10.62 -2.53 19.60
N ALA A 38 -9.30 -2.45 19.74
CA ALA A 38 -8.61 -2.89 20.95
C ALA A 38 -7.21 -2.28 21.07
N SER A 39 -6.56 -2.52 22.21
CA SER A 39 -5.14 -2.26 22.42
C SER A 39 -4.49 -3.50 23.06
N ALA A 40 -3.23 -3.77 22.73
CA ALA A 40 -2.49 -4.95 23.17
C ALA A 40 -1.00 -4.66 23.44
N GLY A 41 -0.29 -5.68 23.93
CA GLY A 41 1.14 -5.62 24.22
C GLY A 41 1.49 -4.98 25.56
N PRO A 42 2.79 -4.90 25.90
CA PRO A 42 3.26 -4.29 27.14
C PRO A 42 2.81 -2.83 27.24
N GLY A 43 2.07 -2.51 28.30
CA GLY A 43 1.54 -1.17 28.52
C GLY A 43 0.48 -0.73 27.49
N LEU A 44 -0.18 -1.66 26.80
CA LEU A 44 -1.21 -1.37 25.78
C LEU A 44 -0.70 -0.52 24.61
N SER A 45 0.59 -0.63 24.29
CA SER A 45 1.25 0.20 23.28
C SER A 45 0.80 -0.10 21.84
N TRP A 46 0.28 -1.30 21.56
CA TRP A 46 -0.19 -1.67 20.24
C TRP A 46 -1.67 -1.36 20.08
N LYS A 47 -2.03 -0.58 19.06
CA LYS A 47 -3.42 -0.31 18.70
C LYS A 47 -3.87 -1.31 17.65
N ILE A 48 -4.99 -1.98 17.90
CA ILE A 48 -5.60 -2.93 16.97
C ILE A 48 -6.78 -2.24 16.30
N HIS A 49 -6.73 -2.16 14.98
CA HIS A 49 -7.76 -1.55 14.15
C HIS A 49 -8.43 -2.63 13.31
N ALA A 50 -9.74 -2.50 13.08
CA ALA A 50 -10.43 -3.34 12.12
C ALA A 50 -9.99 -2.97 10.70
N GLY A 51 -9.82 -3.95 9.83
CA GLY A 51 -9.41 -3.74 8.45
C GLY A 51 -10.32 -4.48 7.47
N THR A 52 -10.58 -3.89 6.31
CA THR A 52 -11.27 -4.59 5.22
C THR A 52 -10.34 -4.70 4.02
N LYS A 53 -10.12 -5.91 3.51
CA LYS A 53 -9.28 -6.09 2.32
C LYS A 53 -10.02 -5.57 1.09
N TYR A 54 -9.41 -4.69 0.30
CA TYR A 54 -10.06 -4.14 -0.90
C TYR A 54 -10.42 -5.22 -1.92
N SER A 55 -9.53 -6.19 -2.11
CA SER A 55 -9.69 -7.24 -3.14
C SER A 55 -10.79 -8.25 -2.82
N THR A 56 -10.87 -8.73 -1.58
CA THR A 56 -11.83 -9.77 -1.18
C THR A 56 -13.02 -9.25 -0.40
N LYS A 57 -12.99 -7.96 -0.01
CA LYS A 57 -13.93 -7.34 0.95
C LYS A 57 -14.07 -8.10 2.26
N GLN A 58 -13.05 -8.90 2.60
CA GLN A 58 -13.03 -9.67 3.83
C GLN A 58 -12.64 -8.76 4.99
N VAL A 59 -13.44 -8.80 6.06
CA VAL A 59 -13.21 -8.09 7.31
C VAL A 59 -12.24 -8.90 8.18
N ILE A 60 -11.25 -8.23 8.76
CA ILE A 60 -10.23 -8.77 9.67
C ILE A 60 -10.04 -7.88 10.89
#